data_AF-A0A348W9S3-F1
#
_entry.id   AF-A0A348W9S3-F1
#
_cell.length_a   1.000
_cell.length_b   1.000
_cell.length_c   1.000
_cell.angle_alpha   90.00
_cell.angle_beta   90.00
_cell.angle_gamma   90.00
#
_symmetry.space_group_name_H-M   'P 1'
#
loop_
_entity.id
_entity.type
_entity.pdbx_description
1 polymer ?
#
loop_
_entity_poly.entity_id
_entity_poly.type
_entity_poly.pdbx_seq_one_letter_code
_entity_poly.pdbx_strand_id
1 'polypeptide(L)'
;MTQFALASALRHARVPRYTSYPPANRFTPAVDGALAHQWISEIPAGAALSLYIHVPFCRRLCWFCACRTQGTKGDAPIDRYLEHLGLEIAQLRARLGEGQQVERLHLGGGTPTILS
;
A
#
# COMPACT_ATOMS: atom_id res chain seq x y z
N MET A 1 -24.34 -3.79 -33.41
CA MET A 1 -23.13 -3.40 -34.19
C MET A 1 -22.21 -2.41 -33.45
N THR A 2 -22.68 -1.69 -32.43
CA THR A 2 -21.91 -0.70 -31.65
C THR A 2 -20.92 -1.29 -30.62
N GLN A 3 -21.19 -2.48 -30.07
CA GLN A 3 -20.34 -3.08 -29.03
C GLN A 3 -18.97 -3.55 -29.55
N PHE A 4 -18.90 -3.97 -30.83
CA PHE A 4 -17.64 -4.34 -31.49
C PHE A 4 -16.72 -3.13 -31.74
N ALA A 5 -17.30 -1.97 -32.07
CA ALA A 5 -16.55 -0.75 -32.32
C ALA A 5 -15.89 -0.19 -31.05
N LEU A 6 -16.61 -0.18 -29.91
CA LEU A 6 -16.06 0.25 -28.63
C LEU A 6 -14.95 -0.67 -28.13
N ALA A 7 -15.14 -1.99 -28.21
CA ALA A 7 -14.12 -2.95 -27.81
C ALA A 7 -12.85 -2.85 -28.68
N SER A 8 -13.00 -2.57 -29.98
CA SER A 8 -11.87 -2.33 -30.88
C SER A 8 -11.13 -1.03 -30.56
N ALA A 9 -11.87 0.04 -30.25
CA ALA A 9 -11.29 1.32 -29.85
C ALA A 9 -10.50 1.20 -28.54
N LEU A 10 -11.04 0.52 -27.52
CA LEU A 10 -10.36 0.35 -26.22
C LEU A 10 -9.08 -0.48 -26.30
N ARG A 11 -9.00 -1.47 -27.20
CA ARG A 11 -7.78 -2.29 -27.38
C ARG A 11 -6.58 -1.50 -27.91
N HIS A 12 -6.83 -0.47 -28.70
CA HIS A 12 -5.78 0.35 -29.33
C HIS A 12 -5.62 1.72 -28.67
N ALA A 13 -6.54 2.09 -27.76
CA ALA A 13 -6.48 3.34 -27.05
C ALA A 13 -5.28 3.38 -26.10
N ARG A 14 -4.46 4.42 -26.24
CA ARG A 14 -3.42 4.76 -25.26
C ARG A 14 -4.09 5.44 -24.07
N VAL A 15 -4.70 4.65 -23.20
CA VAL A 15 -5.32 5.13 -21.96
C VAL A 15 -4.27 5.28 -20.86
N PRO A 16 -4.41 6.26 -19.95
CA PRO A 16 -3.57 6.34 -18.77
C PRO A 16 -3.68 5.05 -17.95
N ARG A 17 -2.55 4.57 -17.42
CA ARG A 17 -2.55 3.46 -16.47
C ARG A 17 -3.04 3.98 -15.11
N TYR A 18 -4.33 3.88 -14.87
CA TYR A 18 -4.92 4.19 -13.57
C TYR A 18 -4.71 3.01 -12.61
N THR A 19 -3.84 3.20 -11.62
CA THR A 19 -3.69 2.27 -10.48
C THR A 19 -4.77 2.49 -9.43
N SER A 20 -5.39 3.67 -9.42
CA SER A 20 -6.53 4.07 -8.60
C SER A 20 -7.34 5.16 -9.32
N TYR A 21 -8.58 5.38 -8.87
CA TYR A 21 -9.38 6.51 -9.28
C TYR A 21 -10.04 7.17 -8.05
N PRO A 22 -9.80 8.48 -7.79
CA PRO A 22 -8.85 9.35 -8.47
C PRO A 22 -7.38 8.89 -8.35
N PRO A 23 -6.50 9.29 -9.30
CA PRO A 23 -5.07 8.98 -9.24
C PRO A 23 -4.34 9.76 -8.12
N ALA A 24 -3.17 9.25 -7.70
CA ALA A 24 -2.37 9.82 -6.60
C ALA A 24 -1.93 11.29 -6.79
N ASN A 25 -1.83 11.77 -8.04
CA ASN A 25 -1.59 13.20 -8.31
C ASN A 25 -2.79 14.11 -7.98
N ARG A 26 -3.89 13.53 -7.47
CA ARG A 26 -5.02 14.26 -6.88
C ARG A 26 -5.01 14.26 -5.36
N PHE A 27 -4.00 13.67 -4.72
CA PHE A 27 -3.85 13.76 -3.27
C PHE A 27 -3.57 15.21 -2.88
N THR A 28 -4.24 15.67 -1.83
CA THR A 28 -4.09 17.02 -1.29
C THR A 28 -3.80 16.94 0.21
N PRO A 29 -3.23 17.99 0.81
CA PRO A 29 -3.04 18.06 2.26
C PRO A 29 -4.35 18.09 3.07
N ALA A 30 -5.53 18.12 2.42
CA ALA A 30 -6.82 18.08 3.12
C ALA A 30 -7.09 16.71 3.77
N VAL A 31 -6.41 15.65 3.31
CA VAL A 31 -6.40 14.35 3.97
C VAL A 31 -5.12 14.23 4.77
N ASP A 32 -5.22 14.49 6.07
CA ASP A 32 -4.10 14.43 7.01
C ASP A 32 -4.19 13.18 7.91
N GLY A 33 -3.26 13.08 8.86
CA GLY A 33 -3.23 11.97 9.82
C GLY A 33 -4.46 11.92 10.73
N ALA A 34 -5.04 13.07 11.10
CA ALA A 34 -6.20 13.12 11.98
C ALA A 34 -7.44 12.57 11.25
N LEU A 35 -7.65 12.99 10.00
CA LEU A 35 -8.75 12.49 9.17
C LEU A 35 -8.58 10.99 8.86
N ALA A 36 -7.36 10.54 8.54
CA ALA A 36 -7.08 9.12 8.35
C ALA A 36 -7.41 8.29 9.61
N HIS A 37 -7.02 8.78 10.79
CA HIS A 37 -7.35 8.14 12.05
C HIS A 37 -8.85 8.09 12.34
N GLN A 38 -9.59 9.14 11.97
CA GLN A 38 -11.04 9.14 12.05
C GLN A 38 -11.64 8.02 11.19
N TRP A 39 -11.26 7.92 9.92
CA TRP A 39 -11.74 6.85 9.03
C TRP A 39 -11.43 5.45 9.56
N ILE A 40 -10.25 5.25 10.16
CA ILE A 40 -9.89 3.97 10.78
C ILE A 40 -10.83 3.65 11.96
N SER A 41 -11.17 4.65 12.78
CA SER A 41 -12.08 4.46 13.92
C SER A 41 -13.54 4.20 13.52
N GLU A 42 -13.91 4.59 12.30
CA GLU A 42 -15.24 4.34 11.73
C GLU A 42 -15.37 2.95 11.10
N ILE A 43 -14.28 2.16 11.03
CA ILE A 43 -14.34 0.79 10.54
C ILE A 43 -15.21 -0.05 11.48
N PRO A 44 -16.27 -0.73 10.96
CA PRO A 44 -17.18 -1.50 11.80
C PRO A 44 -16.47 -2.58 12.63
N ALA A 45 -17.02 -2.83 13.83
CA ALA A 45 -16.67 -4.00 14.63
C ALA A 45 -16.86 -5.29 13.80
N GLY A 46 -15.94 -6.24 13.92
CA GLY A 46 -16.00 -7.49 13.15
C GLY A 46 -15.67 -7.39 11.65
N ALA A 47 -15.28 -6.22 11.15
CA ALA A 47 -14.95 -6.06 9.73
C ALA A 47 -13.74 -6.92 9.30
N ALA A 48 -13.83 -7.45 8.09
CA ALA A 48 -12.72 -8.09 7.41
C ALA A 48 -11.72 -7.04 6.89
N LEU A 49 -10.45 -7.18 7.27
CA LEU A 49 -9.36 -6.28 6.89
C LEU A 49 -8.50 -6.90 5.79
N SER A 50 -8.11 -6.06 4.84
CA SER A 50 -7.09 -6.36 3.85
C SER A 50 -5.89 -5.45 4.11
N LEU A 51 -4.77 -6.03 4.51
CA LEU A 51 -3.56 -5.30 4.87
C LEU A 51 -2.51 -5.36 3.77
N TYR A 52 -1.86 -4.23 3.52
CA TYR A 52 -0.68 -4.13 2.69
C TYR A 52 0.47 -3.56 3.52
N ILE A 53 1.59 -4.27 3.57
CA ILE A 53 2.82 -3.82 4.23
C ILE A 53 3.88 -3.58 3.15
N HIS A 54 4.38 -2.35 3.11
CA HIS A 54 5.40 -1.93 2.15
C HIS A 54 6.80 -2.09 2.75
N VAL A 55 7.58 -3.06 2.25
CA VAL A 55 8.98 -3.30 2.62
C VAL A 55 9.89 -2.56 1.64
N PRO A 56 10.49 -1.41 2.00
CA PRO A 56 11.13 -0.51 1.06
C PRO A 56 12.61 -0.87 0.78
N PHE A 57 13.05 -2.12 0.98
CA PHE A 57 14.47 -2.46 0.94
C PHE A 57 14.82 -3.45 -0.15
N CYS A 58 15.98 -3.23 -0.77
CA CYS A 58 16.64 -4.18 -1.66
C CYS A 58 18.13 -4.27 -1.31
N ARG A 59 18.74 -5.46 -1.38
CA ARG A 59 20.21 -5.62 -1.28
C ARG A 59 20.93 -4.99 -2.47
N ARG A 60 20.30 -5.02 -3.64
CA ARG A 60 20.77 -4.43 -4.88
C ARG A 60 19.62 -3.79 -5.63
N LEU A 61 19.83 -2.57 -6.11
CA LEU A 61 18.84 -1.87 -6.94
C LEU A 61 18.99 -2.29 -8.39
N CYS A 62 17.87 -2.67 -9.01
CA CYS A 62 17.80 -2.92 -10.45
C CYS A 62 17.76 -1.59 -11.21
N TRP A 63 18.49 -1.48 -12.31
CA TRP A 63 18.53 -0.26 -13.14
C TRP A 63 17.18 0.16 -13.70
N PHE A 64 16.27 -0.79 -13.91
CA PHE A 64 14.91 -0.57 -14.42
C PHE A 64 13.88 -0.43 -13.30
N CYS A 65 14.30 -0.39 -12.02
CA CYS A 65 13.36 -0.39 -10.90
C CYS A 65 12.57 0.92 -10.84
N ALA A 66 11.24 0.82 -10.88
CA ALA A 66 10.31 1.92 -10.65
C ALA A 66 9.56 1.80 -9.31
N CYS A 67 9.91 0.82 -8.48
CA CYS A 67 9.31 0.63 -7.17
C CYS A 67 9.78 1.71 -6.20
N ARG A 68 8.93 2.10 -5.25
CA ARG A 68 9.37 2.85 -4.07
C ARG A 68 10.24 1.91 -3.23
N THR A 69 11.55 2.06 -3.30
CA THR A 69 12.51 1.21 -2.57
C THR A 69 13.84 1.94 -2.41
N GLN A 70 14.70 1.43 -1.52
CA GLN A 70 16.06 1.89 -1.30
C GLN A 70 17.04 0.72 -1.20
N GLY A 71 18.26 0.95 -1.65
CA GLY A 71 19.36 0.00 -1.47
C GLY A 71 19.80 -0.01 0.00
N THR A 72 19.98 -1.20 0.59
CA THR A 72 20.58 -1.34 1.92
C THR A 72 21.70 -2.38 1.89
N LYS A 73 22.79 -2.11 2.61
CA LYS A 73 23.95 -3.01 2.71
C LYS A 73 23.87 -3.91 3.95
N GLY A 74 23.32 -3.41 5.06
CA GLY A 74 23.20 -4.14 6.32
C GLY A 74 21.78 -4.11 6.86
N ASP A 75 21.60 -4.75 8.00
CA ASP A 75 20.26 -5.07 8.53
C ASP A 75 19.75 -3.99 9.48
N ALA A 76 20.62 -3.15 10.03
CA ALA A 76 20.22 -2.09 10.95
C ALA A 76 19.08 -1.18 10.45
N PRO A 77 19.00 -0.77 9.17
CA PRO A 77 17.83 -0.04 8.65
C PRO A 77 16.55 -0.87 8.60
N ILE A 78 16.68 -2.18 8.36
CA ILE A 78 15.56 -3.14 8.34
C ILE A 78 15.03 -3.32 9.77
N ASP A 79 15.92 -3.52 10.73
CA ASP A 79 15.55 -3.69 12.14
C ASP A 79 14.80 -2.47 12.68
N ARG A 80 15.31 -1.27 12.42
CA ARG A 80 14.63 -0.01 12.78
C ARG A 80 13.27 0.14 12.11
N TYR A 81 13.17 -0.27 10.85
CA TYR A 81 11.90 -0.27 10.14
C TYR A 81 10.90 -1.23 10.78
N LEU A 82 11.31 -2.44 11.16
CA LEU A 82 10.44 -3.41 11.83
C LEU A 82 9.98 -2.92 13.20
N GLU A 83 10.86 -2.26 13.96
CA GLU A 83 10.50 -1.61 15.22
C GLU A 83 9.42 -0.54 15.00
N HIS A 84 9.62 0.37 14.05
CA HIS A 84 8.68 1.45 13.76
C HIS A 84 7.37 0.93 13.16
N LEU A 85 7.42 -0.10 12.33
CA LEU A 85 6.23 -0.78 11.81
C LEU A 85 5.39 -1.38 12.96
N GLY A 86 6.05 -1.98 13.96
CA GLY A 86 5.37 -2.48 15.15
C GLY A 86 4.67 -1.35 15.94
N LEU A 87 5.32 -0.21 16.09
CA LEU A 87 4.72 0.97 16.74
C LEU A 87 3.52 1.51 15.96
N GLU A 88 3.63 1.61 14.64
CA GLU A 88 2.53 2.04 13.76
C GLU A 88 1.34 1.07 13.85
N ILE A 89 1.58 -0.24 13.78
CA ILE A 89 0.54 -1.27 13.93
C ILE A 89 -0.16 -1.14 15.29
N ALA A 90 0.60 -0.92 16.37
CA ALA A 90 0.02 -0.73 17.70
C ALA A 90 -0.86 0.54 17.77
N GLN A 91 -0.42 1.64 17.18
CA GLN A 91 -1.18 2.89 17.11
C GLN A 91 -2.48 2.73 16.31
N LEU A 92 -2.44 2.04 15.16
CA LEU A 92 -3.62 1.77 14.36
C LEU A 92 -4.58 0.82 15.08
N ARG A 93 -4.07 -0.23 15.70
CA ARG A 93 -4.88 -1.19 16.46
C ARG A 93 -5.64 -0.54 17.60
N ALA A 94 -5.03 0.41 18.30
CA ALA A 94 -5.67 1.15 19.39
C ALA A 94 -6.88 1.99 18.96
N ARG A 95 -7.06 2.20 17.64
CA ARG A 95 -8.17 2.97 17.06
C ARG A 95 -9.25 2.12 16.42
N LEU A 96 -8.95 0.84 16.16
CA LEU A 96 -9.93 -0.09 15.62
C LEU A 96 -10.91 -0.51 16.72
N GLY A 97 -12.12 -0.89 16.33
CA GLY A 97 -13.06 -1.56 17.23
C GLY A 97 -12.57 -2.94 17.67
N GLU A 98 -13.47 -3.76 18.21
CA GLU A 98 -13.15 -5.14 18.53
C GLU A 98 -13.58 -6.10 17.40
N GLY A 99 -12.93 -7.26 17.36
CA GLY A 99 -13.35 -8.38 16.52
C GLY A 99 -12.94 -8.32 15.04
N GLN A 100 -12.19 -7.32 14.58
CA GLN A 100 -11.69 -7.33 13.19
C GLN A 100 -10.80 -8.55 12.93
N GLN A 101 -10.91 -9.08 11.72
CA GLN A 101 -10.08 -10.19 11.25
C GLN A 101 -9.32 -9.79 10.00
N VAL A 102 -8.02 -10.11 9.94
CA VAL A 102 -7.22 -9.91 8.73
C VAL A 102 -7.47 -11.09 7.81
N GLU A 103 -8.23 -10.87 6.74
CA GLU A 103 -8.50 -11.90 5.72
C GLU A 103 -7.42 -11.95 4.64
N ARG A 104 -6.79 -10.81 4.37
CA ARG A 104 -5.76 -10.69 3.35
C ARG A 104 -4.57 -9.92 3.89
N LEU A 105 -3.39 -10.46 3.68
CA LEU A 105 -2.12 -9.79 3.94
C LEU A 105 -1.26 -9.85 2.68
N HIS A 106 -0.79 -8.69 2.24
CA HIS A 106 0.13 -8.59 1.12
C HIS A 106 1.39 -7.83 1.52
N LEU A 107 2.54 -8.44 1.29
CA LEU A 107 3.84 -7.81 1.48
C LEU A 107 4.39 -7.42 0.12
N GLY A 108 4.73 -6.15 -0.08
CA GLY A 108 5.27 -5.67 -1.36
C GLY A 108 6.29 -4.56 -1.18
N GLY A 109 6.69 -3.92 -2.28
CA GLY A 109 7.65 -2.82 -2.27
C GLY A 109 8.94 -3.16 -2.99
N GLY A 110 10.05 -3.16 -2.27
CA GLY A 110 11.34 -3.68 -2.72
C GLY A 110 11.34 -5.20 -2.74
N THR A 111 12.04 -5.81 -1.78
CA THR A 111 12.19 -7.26 -1.68
C THR A 111 11.68 -7.74 -0.32
N PRO A 112 10.39 -8.08 -0.16
CA PRO A 112 9.85 -8.53 1.13
C PRO A 112 10.59 -9.72 1.75
N THR A 113 11.16 -10.60 0.93
CA THR A 113 11.99 -11.73 1.38
C THR A 113 13.32 -11.33 2.00
N ILE A 114 13.66 -10.04 2.07
CA ILE A 114 14.82 -9.54 2.82
C ILE A 114 14.62 -9.62 4.34
N LEU A 115 13.39 -9.84 4.79
CA LEU A 115 13.03 -9.91 6.21
C LEU A 115 13.27 -11.30 6.84
N SER A 116 13.60 -12.30 6.02
CA SER A 116 13.82 -13.69 6.43
C SER A 116 15.29 -14.07 6.40
#